data_AF-A0A211ZHS3-F1
#
_entry.id   AF-A0A211ZHS3-F1
#
_cell.length_a   1.000
_cell.length_b   1.000
_cell.length_c   1.000
_cell.angle_alpha   90.00
_cell.angle_beta   90.00
_cell.angle_gamma   90.00
#
_symmetry.space_group_name_H-M   'P 1'
#
loop_
_entity.id
_entity.type
_entity.pdbx_description
1 polymer ?
#
loop_
_entity_poly.entity_id
_entity_poly.type
_entity_poly.pdbx_seq_one_letter_code
_entity_poly.pdbx_strand_id
1 'polypeptide(L)'
;MLQDWDPIGVRDIPEASDEYDGYADKAYVMLMDERATAESIAAYLYGIASDYMGLGHSALGKEDARRVAETLVSLRPEFETH
;
A
#
# COMPACT_ATOMS: atom_id res chain seq x y z
N MET A 1 3.79 4.62 6.80
CA MET A 1 2.48 4.04 6.42
C MET A 1 2.53 3.40 5.04
N LEU A 2 2.64 4.15 3.93
CA LEU A 2 2.98 3.50 2.64
C LEU A 2 4.49 3.38 2.40
N GLN A 3 5.31 4.21 3.05
CA GLN A 3 6.77 4.08 3.13
C GLN A 3 7.24 2.71 3.69
N ASP A 4 6.38 2.01 4.42
CA ASP A 4 6.63 0.66 4.94
C ASP A 4 6.35 -0.43 3.89
N TRP A 5 5.62 -0.06 2.84
CA TRP A 5 5.37 -0.86 1.65
C TRP A 5 6.32 -0.42 0.54
N ASP A 6 7.49 -1.03 0.53
CA ASP A 6 8.58 -0.72 -0.40
C ASP A 6 9.01 -2.02 -1.11
N PRO A 7 8.19 -2.51 -2.06
CA PRO A 7 8.41 -3.82 -2.69
C PRO A 7 9.65 -3.86 -3.58
N ILE A 8 10.20 -2.71 -3.99
CA ILE A 8 11.41 -2.63 -4.83
C ILE A 8 12.63 -2.06 -4.10
N GLY A 9 12.49 -1.60 -2.85
CA GLY A 9 13.62 -1.19 -2.00
C GLY A 9 14.20 0.18 -2.35
N VAL A 10 13.39 1.10 -2.88
CA VAL A 10 13.87 2.39 -3.43
C VAL A 10 13.27 3.60 -2.72
N ARG A 11 12.65 3.44 -1.55
CA ARG A 11 12.04 4.55 -0.80
C ARG A 11 12.98 5.74 -0.55
N ASP A 12 14.29 5.49 -0.50
CA ASP A 12 15.32 6.50 -0.26
C ASP A 12 15.75 7.24 -1.54
N ILE A 13 15.16 6.91 -2.70
CA ILE A 13 15.39 7.55 -3.98
C ILE A 13 14.29 8.60 -4.20
N PRO A 14 14.58 9.91 -4.11
CA PRO A 14 13.59 10.98 -4.24
C PRO A 14 12.81 10.91 -5.56
N GLU A 15 13.46 10.49 -6.64
CA GLU A 15 12.89 10.36 -7.97
C GLU A 15 11.84 9.24 -8.09
N ALA A 16 11.78 8.32 -7.13
CA ALA A 16 10.73 7.31 -7.06
C ALA A 16 9.54 7.75 -6.18
N SER A 17 9.66 8.85 -5.43
CA SER A 17 8.64 9.25 -4.44
C SER A 17 7.31 9.63 -5.08
N ASP A 18 7.31 10.27 -6.25
CA ASP A 18 6.10 10.78 -6.90
C ASP A 18 5.14 9.66 -7.34
N GLU A 19 5.69 8.56 -7.84
CA GLU A 19 4.94 7.37 -8.23
C GLU A 19 4.37 6.65 -7.00
N TYR A 20 5.16 6.53 -5.92
CA TYR A 20 4.71 5.94 -4.66
C TYR A 20 3.63 6.78 -3.97
N ASP A 21 3.72 8.12 -4.05
CA ASP A 21 2.71 9.03 -3.53
C ASP A 21 1.36 8.79 -4.23
N GLY A 22 1.36 8.57 -5.54
CA GLY A 22 0.14 8.23 -6.29
C GLY A 22 -0.53 6.94 -5.80
N TYR A 23 0.24 5.91 -5.46
CA TYR A 23 -0.32 4.68 -4.87
C TYR A 23 -0.77 4.89 -3.42
N ALA A 24 -0.07 5.75 -2.67
CA ALA A 24 -0.41 6.10 -1.30
C ALA A 24 -1.76 6.81 -1.24
N ASP A 25 -1.97 7.76 -2.13
CA ASP A 25 -3.21 8.52 -2.26
C ASP A 25 -4.38 7.60 -2.55
N LYS A 26 -4.23 6.66 -3.49
CA LYS A 26 -5.31 5.71 -3.79
C LYS A 26 -5.58 4.76 -2.62
N ALA A 27 -4.54 4.25 -1.95
CA ALA A 27 -4.71 3.42 -0.76
C ALA A 27 -5.39 4.19 0.39
N TYR A 28 -5.09 5.48 0.54
CA TYR A 28 -5.73 6.38 1.50
C TYR A 28 -7.21 6.58 1.18
N VAL A 29 -7.57 6.86 -0.08
CA VAL A 29 -8.98 6.96 -0.52
C VAL A 29 -9.72 5.64 -0.27
N MET A 30 -9.10 4.50 -0.57
CA MET A 30 -9.69 3.20 -0.27
C MET A 30 -9.92 3.02 1.24
N LEU A 31 -8.95 3.42 2.07
CA LEU A 31 -9.03 3.30 3.52
C LEU A 31 -10.12 4.20 4.12
N MET A 32 -10.16 5.47 3.71
CA MET A 32 -10.95 6.51 4.33
C MET A 32 -12.31 6.66 3.66
N ASP A 33 -12.35 7.01 2.38
CA ASP A 33 -13.59 7.28 1.66
C ASP A 33 -14.39 6.00 1.38
N GLU A 34 -13.72 4.94 0.92
CA GLU A 34 -14.37 3.68 0.54
C GLU A 34 -14.55 2.72 1.74
N ARG A 35 -13.95 3.03 2.90
CA ARG A 35 -13.91 2.18 4.11
C ARG A 35 -13.46 0.75 3.82
N ALA A 36 -12.61 0.56 2.82
CA ALA A 36 -12.17 -0.73 2.30
C ALA A 36 -11.55 -1.62 3.39
N THR A 37 -11.65 -2.93 3.21
CA THR A 37 -11.04 -3.90 4.13
C THR A 37 -9.53 -4.00 3.90
N ALA A 38 -8.81 -4.57 4.87
CA ALA A 38 -7.39 -4.88 4.70
C ALA A 38 -7.16 -5.82 3.50
N GLU A 39 -8.10 -6.73 3.20
CA GLU A 39 -8.02 -7.60 2.04
C GLU A 39 -8.08 -6.82 0.71
N SER A 40 -9.00 -5.87 0.58
CA SER A 40 -9.12 -5.04 -0.62
C SER A 40 -7.89 -4.15 -0.84
N ILE A 41 -7.37 -3.54 0.23
CA ILE A 41 -6.15 -2.72 0.17
C ILE A 41 -4.94 -3.61 -0.16
N ALA A 42 -4.81 -4.78 0.45
CA ALA A 42 -3.74 -5.72 0.14
C ALA A 42 -3.77 -6.19 -1.31
N ALA A 43 -4.96 -6.46 -1.87
CA ALA A 43 -5.11 -6.85 -3.26
C ALA A 43 -4.68 -5.72 -4.22
N TYR A 44 -5.03 -4.48 -3.90
CA TYR A 44 -4.60 -3.30 -4.65
C TYR A 44 -3.07 -3.17 -4.64
N LEU A 45 -2.46 -3.14 -3.46
CA LEU A 45 -1.01 -3.03 -3.31
C LEU A 45 -0.28 -4.19 -4.01
N TYR A 46 -0.74 -5.42 -3.79
CA TYR A 46 -0.16 -6.59 -4.45
C TYR A 46 -0.22 -6.50 -5.97
N GLY A 47 -1.34 -6.05 -6.55
CA GLY A 47 -1.48 -5.85 -7.99
C GLY A 47 -0.54 -4.79 -8.55
N ILE A 48 -0.33 -3.69 -7.83
CA ILE A 48 0.69 -2.70 -8.21
C ILE A 48 2.08 -3.34 -8.24
N ALA A 49 2.47 -4.05 -7.18
CA ALA A 49 3.78 -4.71 -7.12
C ALA A 49 3.94 -5.81 -8.18
N SER A 50 2.95 -6.68 -8.36
CA SER A 50 3.09 -7.83 -9.26
C SER A 50 2.90 -7.48 -10.73
N ASP A 51 1.92 -6.63 -11.04
CA ASP A 51 1.43 -6.44 -12.40
C ASP A 51 1.94 -5.13 -13.00
N TYR A 52 1.87 -4.05 -12.22
CA TYR A 52 2.29 -2.73 -12.70
C TYR A 52 3.81 -2.56 -12.65
N MET A 53 4.44 -2.90 -11.52
CA MET A 53 5.90 -2.89 -11.36
C MET A 53 6.58 -4.14 -11.93
N GLY A 54 5.81 -5.18 -12.26
CA GLY A 54 6.32 -6.39 -12.90
C GLY A 54 7.20 -7.27 -11.99
N LEU A 55 7.05 -7.18 -10.66
CA LEU A 55 7.82 -8.00 -9.71
C LEU A 55 7.37 -9.45 -9.67
N GLY A 56 6.30 -9.77 -10.40
CA GLY A 56 5.72 -11.10 -10.50
C GLY A 56 4.93 -11.50 -9.27
N HIS A 57 4.17 -12.57 -9.42
CA HIS A 57 3.34 -13.08 -8.35
C HIS A 57 4.15 -13.95 -7.39
N SER A 58 4.29 -13.51 -6.14
CA SER A 58 5.01 -14.24 -5.09
C SER A 58 4.23 -14.25 -3.78
N ALA A 59 4.40 -15.33 -3.00
CA ALA A 59 3.78 -15.43 -1.68
C ALA A 59 4.31 -14.34 -0.73
N LEU A 60 5.60 -14.00 -0.84
CA LEU A 60 6.24 -12.94 -0.06
C LEU A 60 5.64 -11.57 -0.38
N GLY A 61 5.53 -11.19 -1.67
CA GLY A 61 4.93 -9.91 -2.05
C GLY A 61 3.46 -9.81 -1.63
N LYS A 62 2.73 -10.93 -1.66
CA LYS A 62 1.34 -10.99 -1.17
C LYS A 62 1.27 -10.82 0.35
N GLU A 63 2.18 -11.42 1.10
CA GLU A 63 2.25 -11.28 2.56
C GLU A 63 2.64 -9.86 2.98
N ASP A 64 3.59 -9.23 2.28
CA ASP A 64 4.01 -7.86 2.54
C ASP A 64 2.86 -6.88 2.31
N ALA A 65 2.14 -7.00 1.19
CA ALA A 65 0.96 -6.19 0.91
C ALA A 65 -0.12 -6.38 1.99
N ARG A 66 -0.33 -7.61 2.47
CA ARG A 66 -1.29 -7.92 3.55
C ARG A 66 -0.90 -7.22 4.85
N ARG A 67 0.35 -7.34 5.29
CA ARG A 67 0.85 -6.76 6.55
C ARG A 67 0.72 -5.23 6.57
N VAL A 68 1.04 -4.59 5.45
CA VAL A 68 0.87 -3.13 5.30
C VAL A 68 -0.61 -2.76 5.38
N ALA A 69 -1.47 -3.47 4.65
CA ALA A 69 -2.90 -3.20 4.65
C ALA A 69 -3.54 -3.36 6.04
N GLU A 70 -3.15 -4.39 6.79
CA GLU A 70 -3.59 -4.58 8.17
C GLU A 70 -3.17 -3.42 9.07
N THR A 71 -1.94 -2.93 8.89
CA THR A 71 -1.42 -1.78 9.63
C THR A 71 -2.22 -0.52 9.29
N LEU A 72 -2.45 -0.23 8.00
CA LEU A 72 -3.29 0.89 7.53
C LEU A 72 -4.69 0.85 8.15
N VAL A 73 -5.34 -0.31 8.15
CA VAL A 73 -6.67 -0.47 8.74
C VAL A 73 -6.65 -0.27 10.26
N SER A 74 -5.63 -0.76 10.96
CA SER A 74 -5.51 -0.57 12.41
C SER A 74 -5.34 0.89 12.82
N LEU A 75 -4.71 1.72 11.98
CA LEU A 75 -4.53 3.15 12.24
C LEU A 75 -5.72 4.02 11.79
N ARG A 76 -6.75 3.42 11.17
CA ARG A 76 -7.96 4.16 10.73
C ARG A 76 -8.56 5.09 11.80
N PRO A 77 -8.72 4.68 13.06
CA PRO A 77 -9.28 5.57 14.10
C PRO A 77 -8.41 6.81 14.35
N GLU A 78 -7.10 6.70 14.15
CA GLU A 78 -6.16 7.82 14.33
C GLU A 78 -6.33 8.87 13.22
N PHE A 79 -6.63 8.43 11.99
CA PHE A 79 -6.94 9.32 10.87
C PHE A 79 -8.30 10.00 10.96
N GLU A 80 -9.25 9.42 11.70
CA GLU A 80 -10.60 10.00 11.89
C GLU A 80 -10.63 11.10 12.97
N THR A 81 -9.57 11.23 13.78
CA THR A 81 -9.52 12.16 14.92
C THR A 81 -8.96 13.55 14.55
N HIS A 82 -8.66 13.80 13.27
CA HIS A 82 -8.10 15.06 12.75
C HIS A 82 -9.02 15.78 11.76
#